data_AF-I3UAR5-F1
#
_entry.id   AF-I3UAR5-F1
#
_cell.length_a   1.000
_cell.length_b   1.000
_cell.length_c   1.000
_cell.angle_alpha   90.00
_cell.angle_beta   90.00
_cell.angle_gamma   90.00
#
_symmetry.space_group_name_H-M   'P 1'
#
loop_
_entity.id
_entity.type
_entity.pdbx_description
1 polymer ?
#
loop_
_entity_poly.entity_id
_entity_poly.type
_entity_poly.pdbx_seq_one_letter_code
_entity_poly.pdbx_strand_id
1 'polypeptide(L)'
;MLWAQAYGAKSTSADMVHFLKSNMHMTDLDERLQAAVTNTHTGYFQTAAMTQDLIWEQYPYPVTLESLQQGNSADFALKPQPVKALVPPMAPRDDVWINKTGSTNGFGAYVAFVPARRLGIVILANKNYPNADRIAIAHRILSGF
;
A
#
# COMPACT_ATOMS: atom_id res chain seq x y z
N MET A 1 10.35 -12.26 19.55
CA MET A 1 10.44 -12.51 18.09
C MET A 1 9.91 -11.29 17.37
N LEU A 2 10.73 -10.59 16.58
CA LEU A 2 10.34 -9.37 15.83
C LEU A 2 9.88 -9.67 14.39
N TRP A 3 10.22 -10.85 13.85
CA TRP A 3 9.91 -11.21 12.46
C TRP A 3 8.41 -11.41 12.21
N ALA A 4 7.67 -11.89 13.23
CA ALA A 4 6.26 -12.24 13.08
C ALA A 4 5.42 -11.00 12.72
N GLN A 5 5.68 -9.90 13.41
CA GLN A 5 5.01 -8.61 13.21
C GLN A 5 5.47 -7.92 11.92
N ALA A 6 6.73 -8.14 11.50
CA ALA A 6 7.30 -7.44 10.35
C ALA A 6 7.00 -8.11 9.00
N TYR A 7 7.07 -9.46 8.92
CA TYR A 7 6.94 -10.20 7.66
C TYR A 7 6.41 -11.64 7.85
N GLY A 8 5.75 -11.91 8.99
CA GLY A 8 5.31 -13.27 9.35
C GLY A 8 3.97 -13.69 8.75
N ALA A 9 3.18 -12.77 8.21
CA ALA A 9 1.86 -13.07 7.65
C ALA A 9 1.95 -13.94 6.38
N LYS A 10 0.99 -14.86 6.23
CA LYS A 10 0.73 -15.62 5.00
C LYS A 10 -0.78 -15.56 4.75
N SER A 11 -1.16 -15.44 3.49
CA SER A 11 -2.55 -15.28 3.09
C SER A 11 -2.76 -15.77 1.66
N THR A 12 -4.02 -15.93 1.26
CA THR A 12 -4.41 -16.23 -0.11
C THR A 12 -4.72 -14.93 -0.88
N SER A 13 -4.75 -14.99 -2.22
CA SER A 13 -5.20 -13.83 -3.01
C SER A 13 -6.65 -13.46 -2.72
N ALA A 14 -7.52 -14.44 -2.47
CA ALA A 14 -8.93 -14.22 -2.13
C ALA A 14 -9.09 -13.46 -0.80
N ASP A 15 -8.37 -13.89 0.25
CA ASP A 15 -8.42 -13.23 1.56
C ASP A 15 -7.80 -11.84 1.50
N MET A 16 -6.70 -11.66 0.75
CA MET A 16 -6.11 -10.34 0.57
C MET A 16 -7.03 -9.40 -0.22
N VAL A 17 -7.80 -9.90 -1.19
CA VAL A 17 -8.83 -9.09 -1.88
C VAL A 17 -9.95 -8.71 -0.92
N HIS A 18 -10.39 -9.62 -0.04
CA HIS A 18 -11.35 -9.29 1.02
C HIS A 18 -10.78 -8.22 1.97
N PHE A 19 -9.52 -8.33 2.36
CA PHE A 19 -8.82 -7.32 3.15
C PHE A 19 -8.77 -5.96 2.44
N LEU A 20 -8.50 -5.90 1.13
CA LEU A 20 -8.56 -4.64 0.38
C LEU A 20 -9.98 -4.05 0.34
N LYS A 21 -11.01 -4.89 0.19
CA LYS A 21 -12.40 -4.44 0.28
C LYS A 21 -12.72 -3.84 1.66
N SER A 22 -12.22 -4.44 2.73
CA SER A 22 -12.32 -3.90 4.09
C SER A 22 -11.63 -2.54 4.24
N ASN A 23 -10.47 -2.36 3.62
CA ASN A 23 -9.78 -1.06 3.57
C ASN A 23 -10.55 0.00 2.77
N MET A 24 -11.45 -0.40 1.87
CA MET A 24 -12.25 0.53 1.05
C MET A 24 -13.71 0.66 1.53
N HIS A 25 -14.04 0.23 2.76
CA HIS A 25 -15.42 0.24 3.28
C HIS A 25 -16.40 -0.55 2.40
N MET A 26 -15.95 -1.64 1.79
CA MET A 26 -16.75 -2.50 0.91
C MET A 26 -17.15 -3.84 1.56
N THR A 27 -16.98 -3.94 2.88
CA THR A 27 -17.35 -5.10 3.71
C THR A 27 -17.98 -4.61 4.99
N ASP A 28 -18.92 -5.38 5.55
CA ASP A 28 -19.48 -5.09 6.86
C ASP A 28 -18.51 -5.55 7.95
N LEU A 29 -17.88 -4.59 8.64
CA LEU A 29 -17.02 -4.81 9.80
C LEU A 29 -17.71 -4.24 11.04
N ASP A 30 -17.38 -4.81 12.20
CA ASP A 30 -17.66 -4.15 13.48
C ASP A 30 -17.09 -2.72 13.50
N GLU A 31 -17.83 -1.77 14.08
CA GLU A 31 -17.50 -0.35 14.06
C GLU A 31 -16.09 -0.07 14.58
N ARG A 32 -15.66 -0.77 15.63
CA ARG A 32 -14.34 -0.60 16.22
C ARG A 32 -13.24 -1.07 15.27
N LEU A 33 -13.47 -2.18 14.57
CA LEU A 33 -12.52 -2.69 13.58
C LEU A 33 -12.47 -1.80 12.35
N GLN A 34 -13.62 -1.31 11.87
CA GLN A 34 -13.66 -0.36 10.76
C GLN A 34 -12.88 0.91 11.09
N ALA A 35 -13.08 1.47 12.29
CA ALA A 35 -12.32 2.63 12.75
C ALA A 35 -10.81 2.34 12.84
N ALA A 36 -10.42 1.16 13.32
CA ALA A 36 -9.01 0.76 13.36
C ALA A 36 -8.39 0.69 11.96
N VAL A 37 -9.09 0.11 10.98
CA VAL A 37 -8.64 0.03 9.58
C VAL A 37 -8.53 1.43 8.96
N THR A 38 -9.56 2.26 9.09
CA THR A 38 -9.58 3.63 8.55
C THR A 38 -8.47 4.48 9.16
N ASN A 39 -8.16 4.31 10.45
CA ASN A 39 -7.06 5.02 11.10
C ASN A 39 -5.68 4.64 10.54
N THR A 40 -5.54 3.46 9.90
CA THR A 40 -4.28 3.12 9.22
C THR A 40 -4.00 3.97 7.99
N HIS A 41 -4.98 4.72 7.48
CA HIS A 41 -4.85 5.61 6.33
C HIS A 41 -4.64 7.08 6.72
N THR A 42 -4.33 7.34 8.00
CA THR A 42 -3.98 8.69 8.47
C THR A 42 -2.56 9.03 8.03
N GLY A 43 -2.39 10.11 7.28
CA GLY A 43 -1.08 10.56 6.82
C GLY A 43 -0.33 11.32 7.92
N TYR A 44 0.83 10.82 8.33
CA TYR A 44 1.64 11.43 9.39
C TYR A 44 2.85 12.19 8.85
N PHE A 45 3.47 11.69 7.78
CA PHE A 45 4.69 12.27 7.24
C PHE A 45 4.65 12.36 5.72
N GLN A 46 5.21 13.43 5.18
CA GLN A 46 5.49 13.57 3.75
C GLN A 46 6.97 13.32 3.50
N THR A 47 7.26 12.42 2.56
CA THR A 47 8.61 12.20 2.00
C THR A 47 8.72 12.89 0.63
N ALA A 48 9.87 12.76 -0.04
CA ALA A 48 10.02 13.20 -1.42
C ALA A 48 9.14 12.42 -2.43
N ALA A 49 8.70 11.19 -2.10
CA ALA A 49 7.97 10.33 -3.04
C ALA A 49 6.50 10.08 -2.66
N MET A 50 6.18 10.02 -1.37
CA MET A 50 4.89 9.54 -0.86
C MET A 50 4.51 10.17 0.49
N THR A 51 3.22 10.13 0.81
CA THR A 51 2.71 10.31 2.18
C THR A 51 2.77 8.97 2.92
N GLN A 52 3.27 8.98 4.16
CA GLN A 52 3.43 7.80 5.00
C GLN A 52 2.36 7.75 6.09
N ASP A 53 1.68 6.62 6.18
CA ASP A 53 0.69 6.33 7.21
C ASP A 53 1.19 5.25 8.18
N LEU A 54 0.28 4.58 8.89
CA LEU A 54 0.59 3.33 9.57
C LEU A 54 0.71 2.21 8.54
N ILE A 55 1.96 1.84 8.22
CA ILE A 55 2.34 0.82 7.21
C ILE A 55 2.10 1.26 5.77
N TRP A 56 0.95 1.85 5.47
CA TRP A 56 0.56 2.23 4.11
C TRP A 56 1.36 3.41 3.56
N GLU A 57 1.55 3.39 2.24
CA GLU A 57 2.19 4.44 1.45
C GLU A 57 1.15 5.00 0.47
N GLN A 58 0.88 6.31 0.55
CA GLN A 58 -0.12 6.98 -0.29
C GLN A 58 0.52 7.89 -1.34
N TYR A 59 -0.10 7.90 -2.52
CA TYR A 59 0.23 8.78 -3.64
C TYR A 59 -1.06 9.44 -4.15
N PRO A 60 -1.08 10.73 -4.49
CA PRO A 60 -2.24 11.36 -5.12
C PRO A 60 -2.68 10.59 -6.37
N TYR A 61 -3.98 10.37 -6.54
CA TYR A 61 -4.51 9.70 -7.72
C TYR A 61 -5.08 10.71 -8.73
N PRO A 62 -4.78 10.60 -10.05
CA PRO A 62 -3.98 9.57 -10.68
C PRO A 62 -2.48 9.73 -10.41
N VAL A 63 -1.79 8.60 -10.26
CA VAL A 63 -0.34 8.53 -10.02
C VAL A 63 0.39 8.04 -11.28
N THR A 64 1.59 8.56 -11.54
CA THR A 64 2.44 8.09 -12.63
C THR A 64 3.17 6.81 -12.26
N LEU A 65 3.51 5.99 -13.25
CA LEU A 65 4.34 4.80 -13.04
C LEU A 65 5.70 5.16 -12.43
N GLU A 66 6.30 6.27 -12.89
CA GLU A 66 7.59 6.76 -12.40
C GLU A 66 7.55 7.09 -10.91
N SER A 67 6.53 7.82 -10.45
CA SER A 67 6.40 8.16 -9.03
C SER A 67 6.22 6.92 -8.16
N LEU A 68 5.42 5.94 -8.61
CA LEU A 68 5.26 4.67 -7.89
C LEU A 68 6.58 3.88 -7.82
N GLN A 69 7.32 3.80 -8.93
CA GLN A 69 8.59 3.09 -8.99
C GLN A 69 9.66 3.76 -8.14
N GLN A 70 9.71 5.10 -8.10
CA GLN A 70 10.61 5.85 -7.25
C GLN A 70 10.36 5.53 -5.76
N GLY A 71 9.12 5.68 -5.30
CA GLY A 71 8.78 5.49 -3.87
C GLY A 71 8.90 4.04 -3.39
N ASN A 72 8.80 3.07 -4.29
CA ASN A 72 8.95 1.64 -3.95
C ASN A 72 10.30 1.04 -4.39
N SER A 73 11.27 1.89 -4.76
CA SER A 73 12.60 1.45 -5.15
C SER A 73 13.40 0.92 -3.95
N ALA A 74 14.37 0.04 -4.23
CA ALA A 74 15.31 -0.41 -3.20
C ALA A 74 16.15 0.75 -2.64
N ASP A 75 16.47 1.74 -3.47
CA ASP A 75 17.20 2.94 -3.04
C ASP A 75 16.41 3.73 -2.00
N PHE A 76 15.12 3.94 -2.28
CA PHE A 76 14.22 4.63 -1.37
C PHE A 76 14.05 3.88 -0.05
N ALA A 77 13.93 2.55 -0.10
CA ALA A 77 13.74 1.70 1.07
C ALA A 77 14.99 1.53 1.94
N LEU A 78 16.19 1.53 1.36
CA LEU A 78 17.44 1.23 2.05
C LEU A 78 18.21 2.48 2.52
N LYS A 79 17.85 3.67 2.01
CA LYS A 79 18.50 4.92 2.38
C LYS A 79 17.58 5.79 3.25
N PRO A 80 18.14 6.56 4.19
CA PRO A 80 17.38 7.56 4.94
C PRO A 80 16.72 8.55 3.98
N GLN A 81 15.45 8.85 4.23
CA GLN A 81 14.69 9.84 3.47
C GLN A 81 14.39 11.05 4.37
N PRO A 82 14.54 12.29 3.87
CA PRO A 82 14.04 13.45 4.59
C PRO A 82 12.52 13.35 4.71
N VAL A 83 12.00 13.66 5.90
CA VAL A 83 10.56 13.63 6.20
C VAL A 83 10.10 14.98 6.75
N LYS A 84 8.90 15.37 6.36
CA LYS A 84 8.16 16.50 6.94
C LYS A 84 6.96 15.97 7.70
N ALA A 85 6.86 16.28 8.99
CA ALA A 85 5.67 15.96 9.77
C ALA A 85 4.44 16.75 9.28
N LEU A 86 3.30 16.09 9.23
CA LEU A 86 2.00 16.69 8.95
C LEU A 86 1.33 17.04 10.28
N VAL A 87 1.21 18.34 10.57
CA VAL A 87 0.63 18.85 11.81
C VAL A 87 -0.48 19.85 11.46
N PRO A 88 -1.77 19.53 11.70
CA PRO A 88 -2.25 18.24 12.21
C PRO A 88 -2.02 17.07 11.21
N PRO A 89 -2.08 15.80 11.66
CA PRO A 89 -2.05 14.66 10.75
C PRO A 89 -3.12 14.79 9.66
N MET A 90 -2.80 14.35 8.45
CA MET A 90 -3.74 14.35 7.34
C MET A 90 -4.80 13.27 7.59
N ALA A 91 -6.07 13.67 7.62
CA ALA A 91 -7.18 12.74 7.73
C ALA A 91 -7.15 11.72 6.58
N PRO A 92 -7.67 10.49 6.77
CA PRO A 92 -7.86 9.52 5.70
C PRO A 92 -8.53 10.12 4.47
N ARG A 93 -8.06 9.71 3.29
CA ARG A 93 -8.51 10.21 1.99
C ARG A 93 -8.84 9.06 1.07
N ASP A 94 -9.82 9.30 0.20
CA ASP A 94 -10.23 8.31 -0.80
C ASP A 94 -9.62 8.56 -2.19
N ASP A 95 -9.09 9.77 -2.44
CA ASP A 95 -8.54 10.22 -3.72
C ASP A 95 -7.04 9.92 -3.89
N VAL A 96 -6.61 8.78 -3.33
CA VAL A 96 -5.21 8.36 -3.28
C VAL A 96 -5.04 6.91 -3.74
N TRP A 97 -3.88 6.64 -4.35
CA TRP A 97 -3.36 5.30 -4.54
C TRP A 97 -2.64 4.87 -3.27
N ILE A 98 -3.19 3.89 -2.56
CA ILE A 98 -2.60 3.31 -1.35
C ILE A 98 -1.95 1.98 -1.73
N ASN A 99 -0.69 1.76 -1.35
CA ASN A 99 0.01 0.52 -1.71
C ASN A 99 0.91 -0.05 -0.62
N LYS A 100 1.32 -1.30 -0.85
CA LYS A 100 2.44 -1.92 -0.13
C LYS A 100 3.14 -3.00 -0.96
N THR A 101 4.47 -2.96 -0.98
CA THR A 101 5.35 -4.07 -1.37
C THR A 101 5.73 -4.96 -0.18
N GLY A 102 5.89 -6.26 -0.40
CA GLY A 102 6.38 -7.20 0.60
C GLY A 102 7.19 -8.33 -0.02
N SER A 103 8.28 -8.76 0.63
CA SER A 103 9.17 -9.80 0.08
C SER A 103 9.71 -10.70 1.19
N THR A 104 9.92 -11.97 0.84
CA THR A 104 10.78 -12.90 1.59
C THR A 104 11.82 -13.49 0.62
N ASN A 105 12.64 -14.45 1.06
CA ASN A 105 13.58 -15.11 0.15
C ASN A 105 12.89 -15.83 -1.02
N GLY A 106 11.68 -16.36 -0.81
CA GLY A 106 10.96 -17.17 -1.80
C GLY A 106 9.72 -16.51 -2.38
N PHE A 107 9.27 -15.37 -1.87
CA PHE A 107 8.00 -14.77 -2.27
C PHE A 107 8.11 -13.27 -2.54
N GLY A 108 7.29 -12.80 -3.47
CA GLY A 108 7.06 -11.40 -3.77
C GLY A 108 5.57 -11.08 -3.73
N ALA A 109 5.20 -10.04 -2.99
CA ALA A 109 3.85 -9.53 -2.87
C ALA A 109 3.80 -8.05 -3.25
N TYR A 110 2.68 -7.65 -3.83
CA TYR A 110 2.27 -6.26 -3.99
C TYR A 110 0.77 -6.16 -3.84
N VAL A 111 0.31 -5.15 -3.10
CA VAL A 111 -1.10 -4.78 -3.03
C VAL A 111 -1.24 -3.29 -3.28
N ALA A 112 -2.30 -2.91 -3.98
CA ALA A 112 -2.65 -1.51 -4.17
C ALA A 112 -4.16 -1.34 -4.30
N PHE A 113 -4.68 -0.18 -3.90
CA PHE A 113 -6.08 0.17 -4.04
C PHE A 113 -6.29 1.68 -4.10
N VAL A 114 -7.43 2.08 -4.68
CA VAL A 114 -7.88 3.47 -4.80
C VAL A 114 -9.32 3.54 -4.28
N PRO A 115 -9.53 3.98 -3.01
CA PRO A 115 -10.85 3.89 -2.37
C PRO A 115 -11.97 4.58 -3.16
N ALA A 116 -11.74 5.82 -3.64
CA ALA A 116 -12.74 6.58 -4.40
C ALA A 116 -13.18 5.89 -5.71
N ARG A 117 -12.34 5.01 -6.26
CA ARG A 117 -12.62 4.26 -7.49
C ARG A 117 -13.12 2.84 -7.21
N ARG A 118 -13.09 2.38 -5.96
CA ARG A 118 -13.36 0.97 -5.58
C ARG A 118 -12.52 -0.02 -6.40
N LEU A 119 -11.29 0.38 -6.72
CA LEU A 119 -10.34 -0.42 -7.48
C LEU A 119 -9.27 -0.96 -6.53
N GLY A 120 -8.93 -2.23 -6.68
CA GLY A 120 -7.87 -2.87 -5.89
C GLY A 120 -7.25 -4.03 -6.63
N ILE A 121 -5.97 -4.28 -6.36
CA ILE A 121 -5.22 -5.39 -6.93
C ILE A 121 -4.34 -6.06 -5.88
N VAL A 122 -4.26 -7.38 -5.97
CA VAL A 122 -3.35 -8.22 -5.19
C VAL A 122 -2.52 -9.03 -6.16
N ILE A 123 -1.19 -8.95 -6.02
CA ILE A 123 -0.23 -9.73 -6.79
C ILE A 123 0.62 -10.53 -5.80
N LEU A 124 0.49 -11.86 -5.82
CA LEU A 124 1.30 -12.78 -5.02
C LEU A 124 2.08 -13.70 -5.96
N ALA A 125 3.39 -13.79 -5.77
CA ALA A 125 4.28 -14.65 -6.53
C ALA A 125 5.15 -15.50 -5.60
N ASN A 126 5.37 -16.75 -5.98
CA ASN A 126 6.30 -17.69 -5.34
C ASN A 126 7.76 -17.50 -5.82
N LYS A 127 8.11 -16.25 -6.14
CA LYS A 127 9.47 -15.80 -6.43
C LYS A 127 9.61 -14.35 -5.98
N ASN A 128 10.72 -14.01 -5.33
CA ASN A 128 11.07 -12.62 -5.07
C ASN A 128 11.63 -12.01 -6.36
N TYR A 129 10.76 -11.38 -7.16
CA TYR A 129 11.11 -10.64 -8.37
C TYR A 129 11.07 -9.11 -8.10
N PRO A 130 11.69 -8.27 -8.94
CA PRO A 130 11.85 -6.84 -8.67
C PRO A 130 10.54 -6.10 -8.35
N ASN A 131 10.59 -5.15 -7.40
CA ASN A 131 9.45 -4.29 -7.06
C ASN A 131 8.91 -3.54 -8.28
N ALA A 132 9.82 -3.02 -9.13
CA ALA A 132 9.48 -2.26 -10.33
C ALA A 132 8.54 -3.02 -11.28
N ASP A 133 8.73 -4.34 -11.41
CA ASP A 133 7.89 -5.19 -12.26
C ASP A 133 6.50 -5.39 -11.64
N ARG A 134 6.41 -5.58 -10.32
CA ARG A 134 5.11 -5.72 -9.62
C ARG A 134 4.26 -4.47 -9.80
N ILE A 135 4.91 -3.31 -9.67
CA ILE A 135 4.30 -1.99 -9.79
C ILE A 135 3.88 -1.73 -11.24
N ALA A 136 4.73 -2.07 -12.22
CA ALA A 136 4.39 -1.91 -13.63
C ALA A 136 3.16 -2.73 -14.02
N ILE A 137 3.06 -3.98 -13.54
CA ILE A 137 1.88 -4.83 -13.75
C ILE A 137 0.65 -4.17 -13.13
N ALA A 138 0.74 -3.76 -11.86
CA ALA A 138 -0.39 -3.18 -11.15
C ALA A 138 -0.86 -1.85 -11.76
N HIS A 139 0.07 -0.95 -12.08
CA HIS A 139 -0.22 0.33 -12.71
C HIS A 139 -0.89 0.13 -14.07
N ARG A 140 -0.37 -0.79 -14.90
CA ARG A 140 -0.96 -1.11 -16.21
C ARG A 140 -2.38 -1.66 -16.10
N ILE A 141 -2.63 -2.56 -15.15
CA ILE A 141 -3.97 -3.14 -14.95
C ILE A 141 -4.94 -2.09 -14.44
N LEU A 142 -4.59 -1.36 -13.37
CA LEU A 142 -5.49 -0.40 -12.74
C LEU A 142 -5.71 0.86 -13.57
N SER A 143 -4.76 1.25 -14.43
CA SER A 143 -4.96 2.35 -15.39
C SER A 143 -5.90 2.00 -16.55
N GLY A 144 -6.27 0.72 -16.69
CA GLY A 144 -7.24 0.26 -17.69
C GLY A 144 -8.71 0.39 -17.27
N PHE A 145 -8.99 0.88 -16.05
CA PHE A 145 -10.33 1.05 -15.47
C PHE A 145 -10.63 2.51 -15.10
#